data_AF-A0A972DVR4-F1
#
_entry.id   AF-A0A972DVR4-F1
#
_cell.length_a   1.000
_cell.length_b   1.000
_cell.length_c   1.000
_cell.angle_alpha   90.00
_cell.angle_beta   90.00
_cell.angle_gamma   90.00
#
_symmetry.space_group_name_H-M   'P 1'
#
loop_
_entity.id
_entity.type
_entity.pdbx_description
1 polymer ?
#
loop_
_entity_poly.entity_id
_entity_poly.type
_entity_poly.pdbx_seq_one_letter_code
_entity_poly.pdbx_strand_id
1 'polypeptide(L)'
;MAEPTRTSKDREDMEVEKAVHDPQGGLADYVSHLSAEHRMLVALKSQLYGGSWEPMLDDLRNRLAGKPYIFKLVNRIQEDIERIEEMKRFEAKHGIDLADCVELP
;
A
#
# COMPACT_ATOMS: atom_id res chain seq x y z
N MET A 1 2.33 -8.45 70.91
CA MET A 1 1.28 -8.77 69.93
C MET A 1 1.26 -7.61 68.94
N ALA A 2 1.78 -7.84 67.74
CA ALA A 2 2.14 -6.81 66.76
C ALA A 2 0.93 -6.22 66.02
N GLU A 3 1.09 -4.97 65.60
CA GLU A 3 0.11 -4.08 64.94
C GLU A 3 -0.28 -4.54 63.52
N PRO A 4 -1.46 -4.13 63.00
CA PRO A 4 -1.91 -4.50 61.66
C PRO A 4 -1.45 -3.46 60.62
N THR A 5 -0.53 -3.85 59.73
CA THR A 5 -0.16 -3.02 58.57
C THR A 5 -1.16 -3.26 57.42
N ARG A 6 -2.07 -2.31 57.19
CA ARG A 6 -2.75 -2.15 55.89
C ARG A 6 -1.71 -1.62 54.90
N THR A 7 -1.14 -2.50 54.09
CA THR A 7 -0.40 -2.07 52.91
C THR A 7 -1.38 -1.87 51.75
N SER A 8 -1.43 -0.63 51.25
CA SER A 8 -1.87 -0.34 49.90
C SER A 8 -1.15 -1.29 48.95
N LYS A 9 -1.91 -1.99 48.09
CA LYS A 9 -1.35 -2.65 46.92
C LYS A 9 -2.12 -2.14 45.73
N ASP A 10 -1.50 -1.12 45.16
CA ASP A 10 -1.51 -0.67 43.79
C ASP A 10 -2.55 -1.30 42.87
N ARG A 11 -3.42 -0.38 42.48
CA ARG A 11 -4.35 -0.39 41.39
C ARG A 11 -3.54 -0.30 40.10
N GLU A 12 -3.07 -1.42 39.54
CA GLU A 12 -2.35 -1.38 38.26
C GLU A 12 -2.30 -2.77 37.61
N ASP A 13 -3.45 -3.27 37.15
CA ASP A 13 -3.49 -4.34 36.14
C ASP A 13 -4.60 -3.99 35.14
N MET A 14 -4.46 -2.82 34.53
CA MET A 14 -5.09 -2.51 33.25
C MET A 14 -4.06 -2.95 32.19
N GLU A 15 -4.02 -4.24 31.93
CA GLU A 15 -3.24 -4.84 30.83
C GLU A 15 -3.90 -4.43 29.51
N VAL A 16 -3.73 -3.15 29.19
CA VAL A 16 -3.87 -2.56 27.86
C VAL A 16 -2.46 -2.17 27.44
N GLU A 17 -1.53 -3.11 27.53
CA GLU A 17 -0.31 -3.01 26.74
C GLU A 17 -0.69 -3.40 25.32
N LYS A 18 -1.06 -2.34 24.60
CA LYS A 18 -1.20 -2.27 23.16
C LYS A 18 -0.15 -3.19 22.53
N ALA A 19 -0.61 -4.35 22.06
CA ALA A 19 0.05 -5.06 20.98
C ALA A 19 0.27 -4.01 19.89
N VAL A 20 1.53 -3.58 19.82
CA VAL A 20 2.21 -2.89 18.75
C VAL A 20 1.26 -2.55 17.62
N HIS A 21 0.81 -1.29 17.57
CA HIS A 21 0.33 -0.72 16.33
C HIS A 21 1.47 -0.91 15.34
N ASP A 22 1.33 -1.94 14.54
CA ASP A 22 2.24 -2.33 13.50
C ASP A 22 1.66 -1.78 12.19
N PRO A 23 1.99 -0.53 11.79
CA PRO A 23 1.71 -0.07 10.45
C PRO A 23 2.56 -0.81 9.39
N GLN A 24 3.45 -1.75 9.81
CA GLN A 24 4.45 -2.38 8.95
C GLN A 24 4.05 -3.80 8.49
N GLY A 25 3.29 -4.56 9.26
CA GLY A 25 2.83 -5.90 8.88
C GLY A 25 1.76 -5.91 7.81
N GLY A 26 1.00 -4.81 7.67
CA GLY A 26 0.09 -4.64 6.53
C GLY A 26 0.81 -4.29 5.22
N LEU A 27 1.94 -3.58 5.30
CA LEU A 27 2.69 -3.18 4.11
C LEU A 27 3.48 -4.35 3.52
N ALA A 28 4.26 -5.04 4.34
CA ALA A 28 5.05 -6.18 3.88
C ALA A 28 4.15 -7.30 3.35
N ASP A 29 3.02 -7.57 4.02
CA ASP A 29 2.01 -8.52 3.55
C ASP A 29 1.43 -8.06 2.20
N TYR A 30 0.94 -6.82 2.09
CA TYR A 30 0.39 -6.29 0.84
C TYR A 30 1.38 -6.39 -0.33
N VAL A 31 2.63 -5.97 -0.12
CA VAL A 31 3.71 -6.04 -1.13
C VAL A 31 4.00 -7.49 -1.53
N SER A 32 3.96 -8.43 -0.58
CA SER A 32 4.16 -9.85 -0.87
C SER A 32 3.04 -10.46 -1.72
N HIS A 33 1.80 -9.96 -1.60
CA HIS A 33 0.64 -10.40 -2.38
C HIS A 33 0.53 -9.73 -3.76
N LEU A 34 1.36 -8.70 -4.06
CA LEU A 34 1.36 -8.07 -5.38
C LEU A 34 1.78 -9.07 -6.46
N SER A 35 0.85 -9.34 -7.40
CA SER A 35 1.12 -10.17 -8.57
C SER A 35 2.17 -9.54 -9.49
N ALA A 36 2.66 -10.34 -10.45
CA ALA A 36 3.60 -9.86 -11.46
C ALA A 36 3.06 -8.65 -12.24
N GLU A 37 1.76 -8.64 -12.54
CA GLU A 37 1.08 -7.54 -13.22
C GLU A 37 1.08 -6.26 -12.37
N HIS A 38 0.82 -6.36 -11.06
CA HIS A 38 0.90 -5.21 -10.16
C HIS A 38 2.32 -4.65 -10.10
N ARG A 39 3.33 -5.51 -9.93
CA ARG A 39 4.74 -5.11 -9.90
C ARG A 39 5.17 -4.46 -11.21
N MET A 40 4.71 -4.98 -12.34
CA MET A 40 4.95 -4.37 -13.66
C MET A 40 4.33 -2.97 -13.76
N LEU A 41 3.10 -2.77 -13.27
CA LEU A 41 2.46 -1.44 -13.25
C LEU A 41 3.24 -0.44 -12.38
N VAL A 42 3.71 -0.88 -11.21
CA VAL A 42 4.57 -0.07 -10.33
C VAL A 42 5.90 0.28 -11.02
N ALA A 43 6.51 -0.68 -11.73
CA ALA A 43 7.72 -0.44 -12.52
C ALA A 43 7.50 0.61 -13.61
N LEU A 44 6.41 0.48 -14.38
CA LEU A 44 6.05 1.41 -15.44
C LEU A 44 5.78 2.82 -14.90
N LYS A 45 5.14 2.94 -13.72
CA LYS A 45 4.89 4.22 -13.04
C LYS A 45 6.21 4.94 -12.78
N SER A 46 7.19 4.24 -12.21
CA SER A 46 8.51 4.79 -11.91
C SER A 46 9.30 5.14 -13.19
N GLN A 47 9.32 4.25 -14.19
CA GLN A 47 10.17 4.40 -15.37
C GLN A 47 9.62 5.34 -16.45
N LEU A 48 8.29 5.36 -16.68
CA LEU A 48 7.69 6.07 -17.81
C LEU A 48 6.86 7.29 -17.40
N TYR A 49 6.30 7.28 -16.19
CA TYR A 49 5.34 8.29 -15.74
C TYR A 49 5.85 9.13 -14.55
N GLY A 50 7.15 9.10 -14.29
CA GLY A 50 7.81 9.97 -13.32
C GLY A 50 7.35 9.76 -11.88
N GLY A 51 6.89 8.55 -11.53
CA GLY A 51 6.42 8.23 -10.18
C GLY A 51 4.99 8.69 -9.87
N SER A 52 4.17 9.04 -10.87
CA SER A 52 2.76 9.39 -10.67
C SER A 52 1.82 8.42 -11.39
N TRP A 53 0.72 8.05 -10.72
CA TRP A 53 -0.31 7.18 -11.30
C TRP A 53 -1.24 7.91 -12.26
N GLU A 54 -1.42 9.22 -12.08
CA GLU A 54 -2.36 10.03 -12.87
C GLU A 54 -2.05 10.00 -14.37
N PRO A 55 -0.82 10.27 -14.84
CA PRO A 55 -0.47 10.17 -16.25
C PRO A 55 -0.71 8.78 -16.83
N MET A 56 -0.45 7.72 -16.05
CA MET A 56 -0.69 6.34 -16.48
C MET A 56 -2.19 6.04 -16.62
N LEU A 57 -3.01 6.47 -15.66
CA LEU A 57 -4.46 6.32 -15.73
C LEU A 57 -5.06 7.07 -16.92
N ASP A 58 -4.58 8.28 -17.18
CA ASP A 58 -4.99 9.04 -18.37
C ASP A 58 -4.60 8.32 -19.67
N ASP A 59 -3.42 7.71 -19.75
CA ASP A 59 -2.99 6.93 -20.90
C ASP A 59 -3.92 5.73 -21.17
N LEU A 60 -4.25 4.98 -20.11
CA LEU A 60 -5.16 3.83 -20.19
C LEU A 60 -6.57 4.25 -20.60
N ARG A 61 -7.08 5.36 -20.06
CA ARG A 61 -8.39 5.92 -20.41
C ARG A 61 -8.42 6.43 -21.85
N ASN A 62 -7.35 7.09 -22.31
CA ASN A 62 -7.19 7.51 -23.70
C ASN A 62 -7.24 6.31 -24.64
N ARG A 63 -6.55 5.22 -24.28
CA ARG A 63 -6.57 3.99 -25.05
C ARG A 63 -7.96 3.35 -25.14
N LEU A 64 -8.73 3.34 -24.04
CA LEU A 64 -10.14 2.90 -24.07
C LEU A 64 -11.00 3.77 -25.01
N ALA A 65 -10.72 5.08 -25.05
CA ALA A 65 -11.41 6.04 -25.90
C ALA A 65 -10.92 6.06 -27.36
N GLY A 66 -9.95 5.22 -27.74
CA GLY A 66 -9.35 5.22 -29.08
C GLY A 66 -8.50 6.46 -29.38
N LYS A 67 -8.06 7.20 -28.34
CA LYS A 67 -7.17 8.35 -28.44
C LYS A 67 -5.70 7.91 -28.46
N PRO A 68 -4.77 8.77 -28.91
CA PRO A 68 -3.33 8.51 -28.82
C PRO A 68 -2.90 8.21 -27.37
N TYR A 69 -1.98 7.25 -27.22
CA TYR A 69 -1.45 6.77 -25.94
C TYR A 69 0.05 6.45 -26.06
N ILE A 70 0.76 6.40 -24.94
CA ILE A 70 2.21 6.32 -24.81
C ILE A 70 2.68 4.87 -24.77
N PHE A 71 1.95 3.95 -24.10
CA PHE A 71 2.40 2.57 -23.92
C PHE A 71 1.29 1.51 -24.07
N LYS A 72 1.67 0.29 -24.48
CA LYS A 72 0.72 -0.80 -24.76
C LYS A 72 0.85 -1.97 -23.79
N LEU A 73 -0.03 -2.01 -22.79
CA LEU A 73 -0.30 -3.22 -21.99
C LEU A 73 -1.22 -4.20 -22.76
N VAL A 74 -0.91 -5.50 -22.75
CA VAL A 74 -1.65 -6.48 -23.56
C VAL A 74 -3.01 -6.82 -22.92
N ASN A 75 -4.09 -6.50 -23.65
CA ASN A 75 -5.48 -6.98 -23.51
C ASN A 75 -6.25 -6.82 -22.18
N ARG A 76 -5.77 -6.09 -21.16
CA ARG A 76 -6.46 -5.97 -19.85
C ARG A 76 -6.60 -4.54 -19.30
N ILE A 77 -6.84 -3.56 -20.18
CA ILE A 77 -6.84 -2.13 -19.80
C ILE A 77 -7.76 -1.82 -18.61
N GLN A 78 -8.98 -2.38 -18.59
CA GLN A 78 -9.94 -2.12 -17.51
C GLN A 78 -9.47 -2.70 -16.17
N GLU A 79 -8.95 -3.93 -16.17
CA GLU A 79 -8.39 -4.55 -14.96
C GLU A 79 -7.16 -3.78 -14.48
N ASP A 80 -6.31 -3.29 -15.39
CA ASP A 80 -5.12 -2.52 -15.02
C ASP A 80 -5.50 -1.17 -14.39
N ILE A 81 -6.57 -0.50 -14.88
CA ILE A 81 -7.12 0.70 -14.24
C ILE A 81 -7.57 0.37 -12.81
N GLU A 82 -8.31 -0.72 -12.60
CA GLU A 82 -8.78 -1.13 -11.27
C GLU A 82 -7.62 -1.41 -10.31
N ARG A 83 -6.59 -2.13 -10.77
CA ARG A 83 -5.37 -2.40 -10.00
C ARG A 83 -4.63 -1.12 -9.63
N ILE A 84 -4.46 -0.20 -10.56
CA ILE A 84 -3.80 1.09 -10.29
C ILE A 84 -4.61 1.90 -9.28
N GLU A 85 -5.94 1.94 -9.41
CA GLU A 85 -6.77 2.67 -8.47
C GLU A 85 -6.71 2.08 -7.05
N GLU A 86 -6.63 0.75 -6.93
CA GLU A 86 -6.41 0.09 -5.63
C GLU A 86 -5.06 0.44 -5.02
N MET A 87 -3.98 0.25 -5.79
CA MET A 87 -2.61 0.56 -5.36
C MET A 87 -2.45 2.03 -5.00
N LYS A 88 -3.03 2.94 -5.78
CA LYS A 88 -3.04 4.39 -5.50
C LYS A 88 -3.75 4.71 -4.18
N ARG A 89 -4.89 4.08 -3.90
CA ARG A 89 -5.59 4.25 -2.61
C ARG A 89 -4.73 3.74 -1.45
N PHE A 90 -4.03 2.63 -1.66
CA PHE A 90 -3.12 2.07 -0.67
C PHE A 90 -1.93 3.02 -0.40
N GLU A 91 -1.26 3.51 -1.45
CA GLU A 91 -0.18 4.51 -1.34
C GLU A 91 -0.64 5.77 -0.60
N ALA A 92 -1.80 6.33 -0.96
CA ALA A 92 -2.34 7.52 -0.30
C ALA A 92 -2.69 7.28 1.17
N LYS A 93 -3.20 6.08 1.52
CA LYS A 93 -3.54 5.71 2.90
C LYS A 93 -2.30 5.55 3.77
N HIS A 94 -1.22 5.02 3.22
CA HIS A 94 0.02 4.72 3.95
C HIS A 94 1.09 5.81 3.82
N GLY A 95 0.94 6.75 2.88
CA GLY A 95 1.91 7.82 2.63
C GLY A 95 3.23 7.31 2.04
N ILE A 96 3.17 6.27 1.20
CA ILE A 96 4.33 5.59 0.62
C ILE A 96 4.26 5.58 -0.91
N ASP A 97 5.40 5.30 -1.54
CA ASP A 97 5.44 4.84 -2.93
C ASP A 97 5.69 3.33 -2.96
N LEU A 98 4.83 2.58 -3.66
CA LEU A 98 5.03 1.14 -3.81
C LEU A 98 6.31 0.84 -4.61
N ALA A 99 6.78 1.74 -5.47
CA ALA A 99 8.01 1.58 -6.23
C ALA A 99 9.26 1.51 -5.35
N ASP A 100 9.23 2.12 -4.16
CA ASP A 100 10.31 2.04 -3.17
C ASP A 100 10.24 0.74 -2.34
N CYS A 101 9.10 0.03 -2.39
CA CYS A 101 8.84 -1.16 -1.59
C CYS A 101 8.96 -2.48 -2.37
N VAL A 102 8.86 -2.43 -3.71
CA VAL A 102 8.97 -3.61 -4.57
C VAL A 102 10.37 -3.72 -5.18
N GLU A 103 10.92 -4.93 -5.23
CA GLU A 103 12.06 -5.20 -6.11
C GLU A 103 11.57 -5.17 -7.56
N LEU A 104 12.04 -4.17 -8.31
CA LEU A 104 11.76 -4.01 -9.73
C LEU A 104 12.67 -4.96 -10.54
N PRO A 105 12.12 -5.73 -11.50
CA PRO A 105 12.91 -6.60 -12.37
C PRO A 105 13.78 -5.83 -13.38
#